data_AF-A0A8T7GBK9-F1
#
_entry.id   AF-A0A8T7GBK9-F1
#
_cell.length_a   1.000
_cell.length_b   1.000
_cell.length_c   1.000
_cell.angle_alpha   90.00
_cell.angle_beta   90.00
_cell.angle_gamma   90.00
#
_symmetry.space_group_name_H-M   'P 1'
#
loop_
_entity.id
_entity.type
_entity.pdbx_description
1 polymer ?
#
loop_
_entity_poly.entity_id
_entity_poly.type
_entity_poly.pdbx_seq_one_letter_code
_entity_poly.pdbx_strand_id
1 'polypeptide(L)'
;WLGVLGTMALLAGPQALTGLVILLLVFVPAGLLGWREKNVRPANMDWPRVGLTALGTLMLVGTYFLRFPQGLSALGAVLPDYLVSWFEFPETPTVYMGIALLVYQALPLAFGIVGAIYAFRENYNQGRVLALASLVAFIVLLVYPFKQVTDLVWVVLPLWVLAAQGIARFLDFSGEQEDWLAAGGLTGLIFLLLSFAWLTLAGLGRTLTLAPESAEFYGRWVVTGVVVLVVITATVLIAYGWSLRTALHGLAWGSIITLLTYSLAALWGTTQLRDQLANELWHPSPVGGQADLMMQTLGDLSEWYQGQETSVEIAYLTESPSVRWALRYLPEARFAETLGVNELPPLIITEGFTTGVEQTASYRGQSFAWRISPDWGLTQLPPDFISWLLFRDAPTQAEEIILWARADLFPAADQLISEPEPVPLILDEEDAQE
;
A
#
# COMPACT_ATOMS: atom_id res chain seq x y z
N TRP A 1 -2.41 28.94 -12.78
CA TRP A 1 -2.64 27.55 -12.35
C TRP A 1 -2.06 26.52 -13.31
N LEU A 2 -2.39 26.53 -14.60
CA LEU A 2 -1.85 25.53 -15.55
C LEU A 2 -0.31 25.44 -15.55
N GLY A 3 0.40 26.59 -15.59
CA GLY A 3 1.87 26.60 -15.54
C GLY A 3 2.41 26.02 -14.23
N VAL A 4 1.84 26.44 -13.09
CA VAL A 4 2.21 25.93 -11.77
C VAL A 4 1.97 24.43 -11.65
N LEU A 5 0.75 23.95 -11.92
CA LEU A 5 0.37 22.55 -11.76
C LEU A 5 1.08 21.64 -12.76
N GLY A 6 1.23 22.09 -14.01
CA GLY A 6 1.95 21.34 -15.04
C GLY A 6 3.43 21.17 -14.69
N THR A 7 4.08 22.22 -14.21
CA THR A 7 5.48 22.13 -13.75
C THR A 7 5.61 21.26 -12.50
N MET A 8 4.70 21.38 -11.52
CA MET A 8 4.72 20.50 -10.34
C MET A 8 4.51 19.03 -10.71
N ALA A 9 3.63 18.73 -11.66
CA ALA A 9 3.44 17.37 -12.15
C ALA A 9 4.73 16.83 -12.79
N LEU A 10 5.40 17.60 -13.66
CA LEU A 10 6.66 17.19 -14.27
C LEU A 10 7.79 17.02 -13.25
N LEU A 11 7.84 17.87 -12.22
CA LEU A 11 8.79 17.74 -11.11
C LEU A 11 8.51 16.53 -10.20
N ALA A 12 7.28 16.02 -10.19
CA ALA A 12 6.92 14.84 -9.39
C ALA A 12 7.51 13.54 -9.96
N GLY A 13 7.89 13.53 -11.24
CA GLY A 13 8.65 12.44 -11.86
C GLY A 13 8.14 12.00 -13.24
N PRO A 14 8.76 10.94 -13.81
CA PRO A 14 8.44 10.42 -15.14
C PRO A 14 6.99 9.99 -15.33
N GLN A 15 6.33 9.54 -14.25
CA GLN A 15 4.93 9.09 -14.26
C GLN A 15 3.93 10.16 -14.74
N ALA A 16 4.28 11.45 -14.64
CA ALA A 16 3.44 12.52 -15.17
C ALA A 16 3.28 12.45 -16.70
N LEU A 17 4.29 11.92 -17.41
CA LEU A 17 4.22 11.69 -18.85
C LEU A 17 3.22 10.59 -19.22
N THR A 18 3.04 9.57 -18.37
CA THR A 18 1.98 8.56 -18.53
C THR A 18 0.61 9.23 -18.59
N GLY A 19 0.34 10.18 -17.70
CA GLY A 19 -0.90 10.97 -17.72
C GLY A 19 -1.09 11.73 -19.03
N LEU A 20 -0.02 12.36 -19.55
CA LEU A 20 -0.07 13.07 -20.83
C LEU A 20 -0.38 12.12 -22.00
N VAL A 21 0.26 10.94 -22.02
CA VAL A 21 -0.01 9.89 -23.02
C VAL A 21 -1.48 9.44 -22.95
N ILE A 22 -2.00 9.18 -21.76
CA ILE A 22 -3.40 8.81 -21.55
C ILE A 22 -4.33 9.91 -22.08
N LEU A 23 -4.07 11.18 -21.76
CA LEU A 23 -4.86 12.29 -22.27
C LEU A 23 -4.83 12.33 -23.80
N LEU A 24 -3.67 12.20 -24.44
CA LEU A 24 -3.56 12.17 -25.90
C LEU A 24 -4.37 11.01 -26.51
N LEU A 25 -4.24 9.81 -25.93
CA LEU A 25 -4.95 8.60 -26.39
C LEU A 25 -6.46 8.68 -26.18
N VAL A 26 -6.95 9.53 -25.28
CA VAL A 26 -8.38 9.75 -25.06
C VAL A 26 -8.92 10.86 -25.94
N PHE A 27 -8.22 12.00 -26.00
CA PHE A 27 -8.69 13.19 -26.71
C PHE A 27 -8.69 13.01 -28.23
N VAL A 28 -7.75 12.26 -28.80
CA VAL A 28 -7.69 12.03 -30.26
C VAL A 28 -8.89 11.20 -30.74
N PRO A 29 -9.19 10.00 -30.20
CA PRO A 29 -10.37 9.23 -30.59
C PRO A 29 -11.69 9.93 -30.24
N ALA A 30 -11.79 10.59 -29.07
CA ALA A 30 -12.98 11.34 -28.70
C ALA A 30 -13.28 12.50 -29.68
N GLY A 31 -12.23 13.13 -30.21
CA GLY A 31 -12.34 14.14 -31.26
C GLY A 31 -12.85 13.55 -32.58
N LEU A 32 -12.28 12.42 -33.01
CA LEU A 32 -12.67 11.73 -34.25
C LEU A 32 -14.11 11.20 -34.20
N LEU A 33 -14.55 10.71 -33.04
CA LEU A 33 -15.91 10.21 -32.81
C LEU A 33 -16.95 11.32 -32.59
N GLY A 34 -16.53 12.60 -32.61
CA GLY A 34 -17.43 13.73 -32.41
C GLY A 34 -18.00 13.83 -30.99
N TRP A 35 -17.40 13.13 -30.02
CA TRP A 35 -17.79 13.19 -28.60
C TRP A 35 -17.26 14.45 -27.91
N ARG A 36 -16.50 15.28 -28.62
CA ARG A 36 -16.07 16.58 -28.12
C ARG A 36 -17.24 17.55 -28.15
N GLU A 37 -17.47 18.23 -27.04
CA GLU A 37 -18.43 19.33 -27.02
C GLU A 37 -17.99 20.44 -27.97
N LYS A 38 -18.84 20.72 -28.96
CA LYS A 38 -18.60 21.77 -29.95
C LYS A 38 -18.63 23.19 -29.35
N ASN A 39 -19.14 23.33 -28.12
CA ASN A 39 -19.37 24.60 -27.45
C ASN A 39 -18.30 25.00 -26.43
N VAL A 40 -17.26 24.17 -26.24
CA VAL A 40 -16.10 24.60 -25.44
C VAL A 40 -15.30 25.57 -26.30
N ARG A 41 -15.58 26.87 -26.18
CA ARG A 41 -14.71 27.91 -26.73
C ARG A 41 -13.30 27.63 -26.20
N PRO A 42 -12.27 27.57 -27.06
CA PRO A 42 -10.90 27.50 -26.56
C PRO A 42 -10.75 28.69 -25.61
N ALA A 43 -10.46 28.41 -24.34
CA ALA A 43 -10.13 29.47 -23.41
C ALA A 43 -9.00 30.27 -24.07
N ASN A 44 -9.12 31.60 -24.11
CA ASN A 44 -8.02 32.47 -24.54
C ASN A 44 -6.89 32.30 -23.52
N MET A 45 -6.07 31.27 -23.73
CA MET A 45 -5.00 30.89 -22.84
C MET A 45 -3.85 31.85 -23.09
N ASP A 46 -3.55 32.66 -22.08
CA ASP A 46 -2.40 33.56 -22.10
C ASP A 46 -1.12 32.72 -21.89
N TRP A 47 -0.63 32.10 -22.97
CA TRP A 47 0.56 31.26 -22.98
C TRP A 47 1.80 31.93 -22.36
N PRO A 48 2.06 33.24 -22.57
CA PRO A 48 3.10 33.96 -21.84
C PRO A 48 2.96 33.86 -20.32
N ARG A 49 1.75 34.03 -19.76
CA ARG A 49 1.53 33.89 -18.31
C ARG A 49 1.70 32.45 -17.84
N VAL A 50 1.29 31.47 -18.64
CA VAL A 50 1.50 30.05 -18.36
C VAL A 50 2.99 29.74 -18.31
N GLY A 51 3.77 30.20 -19.30
CA GLY A 51 5.22 30.04 -19.34
C GLY A 51 5.94 30.74 -18.19
N LEU A 52 5.55 31.97 -17.85
CA LEU A 52 6.13 32.71 -16.73
C LEU A 52 5.86 32.01 -15.39
N THR A 53 4.63 31.54 -15.18
CA THR A 53 4.27 30.83 -13.95
C THR A 53 4.95 29.46 -13.87
N ALA A 54 5.08 28.74 -14.99
CA ALA A 54 5.85 27.49 -15.07
C ALA A 54 7.34 27.71 -14.73
N LEU A 55 7.96 28.74 -15.31
CA LEU A 55 9.35 29.10 -15.03
C LEU A 55 9.55 29.50 -13.56
N GLY A 56 8.63 30.31 -13.01
CA GLY A 56 8.64 30.70 -11.61
C GLY A 56 8.52 29.50 -10.67
N THR A 57 7.61 28.57 -10.96
CA THR A 57 7.47 27.33 -10.18
C THR A 57 8.69 26.44 -10.31
N LEU A 58 9.28 26.32 -11.50
CA LEU A 58 10.52 25.57 -11.70
C LEU A 58 11.67 26.15 -10.88
N MET A 59 11.87 27.46 -10.92
CA MET A 59 12.92 28.13 -10.17
C MET A 59 12.68 28.03 -8.67
N LEU A 60 11.48 28.27 -8.17
CA LEU A 60 11.22 28.28 -6.73
C LEU A 60 11.08 26.88 -6.13
N VAL A 61 10.28 26.01 -6.76
CA VAL A 61 10.00 24.66 -6.25
C VAL A 61 11.08 23.68 -6.67
N GLY A 62 11.43 23.66 -7.96
CA GLY A 62 12.39 22.71 -8.50
C GLY A 62 13.78 22.85 -7.88
N THR A 63 14.23 24.08 -7.60
CA THR A 63 15.57 24.30 -7.00
C THR A 63 15.55 24.53 -5.48
N TYR A 64 14.38 24.35 -4.85
CA TYR A 64 14.15 24.64 -3.43
C TYR A 64 14.67 26.04 -3.05
N PHE A 65 14.10 27.07 -3.68
CA PHE A 65 14.52 28.47 -3.55
C PHE A 65 16.01 28.71 -3.87
N LEU A 66 16.49 28.11 -4.97
CA LEU A 66 17.87 28.22 -5.47
C LEU A 66 18.95 27.61 -4.56
N ARG A 67 18.55 26.85 -3.53
CA ARG A 67 19.48 26.17 -2.62
C ARG A 67 20.11 24.93 -3.25
N PHE A 68 19.39 24.27 -4.17
CA PHE A 68 19.82 23.04 -4.84
C PHE A 68 19.59 23.15 -6.36
N PRO A 69 20.57 23.67 -7.13
CA PRO A 69 20.41 23.89 -8.58
C PRO A 69 20.26 22.59 -9.39
N GLN A 70 20.58 21.43 -8.79
CA GLN A 70 20.43 20.11 -9.39
C GLN A 70 18.96 19.75 -9.73
N GLY A 71 17.98 20.46 -9.18
CA GLY A 71 16.58 20.27 -9.57
C GLY A 71 16.27 20.64 -11.02
N LEU A 72 17.09 21.50 -11.65
CA LEU A 72 16.95 21.79 -13.08
C LEU A 72 17.37 20.61 -13.97
N SER A 73 18.39 19.86 -13.56
CA SER A 73 18.80 18.64 -14.29
C SER A 73 17.76 17.53 -14.16
N ALA A 74 17.06 17.43 -13.02
CA ALA A 74 15.99 16.45 -12.84
C ALA A 74 14.88 16.60 -13.89
N LEU A 75 14.50 17.83 -14.23
CA LEU A 75 13.50 18.08 -15.28
C LEU A 75 13.97 17.68 -16.69
N GLY A 76 15.27 17.81 -16.95
CA GLY A 76 15.88 17.31 -18.20
C GLY A 76 15.89 15.79 -18.28
N ALA A 77 15.90 15.09 -17.15
CA ALA A 77 15.93 13.63 -17.07
C ALA A 77 14.53 13.00 -17.21
N VAL A 78 13.43 13.73 -16.93
CA VAL A 78 12.05 13.20 -16.95
C VAL A 78 11.69 12.44 -18.23
N LEU A 79 12.06 12.96 -19.41
CA LEU A 79 11.77 12.32 -20.69
C LEU A 79 12.68 11.10 -20.97
N PRO A 80 14.02 11.21 -20.87
CA PRO A 80 14.90 10.04 -20.93
C PRO A 80 14.49 8.91 -19.99
N ASP A 81 14.23 9.23 -18.72
CA ASP A 81 13.86 8.26 -17.68
C ASP A 81 12.53 7.57 -18.03
N TYR A 82 11.55 8.33 -18.52
CA TYR A 82 10.29 7.76 -19.01
C TYR A 82 10.49 6.84 -20.22
N LEU A 83 11.40 7.15 -21.14
CA LEU A 83 11.66 6.29 -22.29
C LEU A 83 12.40 5.01 -21.88
N VAL A 84 13.34 5.11 -20.94
CA VAL A 84 14.09 3.96 -20.40
C VAL A 84 13.15 3.03 -19.61
N SER A 85 12.19 3.58 -18.87
CA SER A 85 11.26 2.79 -18.06
C SER A 85 10.35 1.85 -18.87
N TRP A 86 10.22 2.04 -20.18
CA TRP A 86 9.56 1.09 -21.09
C TRP A 86 10.38 -0.18 -21.37
N PHE A 87 11.67 -0.18 -21.03
CA PHE A 87 12.59 -1.29 -21.25
C PHE A 87 13.06 -1.96 -19.95
N GLU A 88 12.62 -1.46 -18.80
CA GLU A 88 12.91 -2.06 -17.50
C GLU A 88 12.01 -3.27 -17.22
N PHE A 89 12.50 -4.18 -16.37
CA PHE A 89 11.72 -5.34 -15.97
C PHE A 89 10.58 -4.91 -15.03
N PRO A 90 9.36 -5.44 -15.20
CA PRO A 90 8.24 -5.08 -14.34
C PRO A 90 8.51 -5.45 -12.87
N GLU A 91 8.61 -4.45 -12.00
CA GLU A 91 8.72 -4.66 -10.55
C GLU A 91 7.34 -4.95 -9.93
N THR A 92 6.29 -4.34 -10.47
CA THR A 92 4.91 -4.55 -9.98
C THR A 92 4.11 -5.45 -10.94
N PRO A 93 3.52 -6.54 -10.43
CA PRO A 93 2.69 -7.43 -11.22
C PRO A 93 1.47 -6.73 -11.81
N THR A 94 1.14 -7.03 -13.07
CA THR A 94 -0.04 -6.48 -13.74
C THR A 94 -1.36 -6.83 -13.03
N VAL A 95 -1.41 -8.01 -12.40
CA VAL A 95 -2.59 -8.46 -11.63
C VAL A 95 -2.89 -7.53 -10.46
N TYR A 96 -1.88 -6.88 -9.87
CA TYR A 96 -2.06 -6.00 -8.71
C TYR A 96 -2.88 -4.76 -9.08
N MET A 97 -2.80 -4.28 -10.32
CA MET A 97 -3.62 -3.16 -10.79
C MET A 97 -5.12 -3.49 -10.71
N GLY A 98 -5.48 -4.70 -11.15
CA GLY A 98 -6.87 -5.17 -11.12
C GLY A 98 -7.36 -5.42 -9.69
N ILE A 99 -6.54 -6.07 -8.86
CA ILE A 99 -6.87 -6.31 -7.45
C ILE A 99 -7.00 -4.99 -6.71
N ALA A 100 -6.05 -4.07 -6.85
CA ALA A 100 -6.09 -2.78 -6.18
C ALA A 100 -7.31 -1.95 -6.60
N LEU A 101 -7.68 -1.98 -7.89
CA LEU A 101 -8.91 -1.33 -8.35
C LEU A 101 -10.16 -1.96 -7.71
N LEU A 102 -10.23 -3.29 -7.63
CA LEU A 102 -11.37 -3.99 -7.02
C LEU A 102 -11.44 -3.77 -5.50
N VAL A 103 -10.31 -3.81 -4.82
CA VAL A 103 -10.21 -3.78 -3.36
C VAL A 103 -10.28 -2.35 -2.84
N TYR A 104 -9.46 -1.41 -3.32
CA TYR A 104 -9.46 -0.05 -2.76
C TYR A 104 -10.53 0.85 -3.39
N GLN A 105 -10.99 0.51 -4.60
CA GLN A 105 -11.84 1.39 -5.40
C GLN A 105 -13.18 0.71 -5.78
N ALA A 106 -13.69 -0.17 -4.92
CA ALA A 106 -14.95 -0.89 -5.12
C ALA A 106 -16.16 0.04 -5.37
N LEU A 107 -16.29 1.11 -4.59
CA LEU A 107 -17.37 2.10 -4.74
C LEU A 107 -17.34 2.80 -6.11
N PRO A 108 -16.24 3.47 -6.51
CA PRO A 108 -16.19 4.12 -7.81
C PRO A 108 -16.20 3.11 -8.95
N LEU A 109 -15.70 1.88 -8.77
CA LEU A 109 -15.81 0.82 -9.78
C LEU A 109 -17.28 0.45 -10.04
N ALA A 110 -18.03 0.11 -8.99
CA ALA A 110 -19.42 -0.30 -9.12
C ALA A 110 -20.30 0.80 -9.71
N PHE A 111 -20.26 2.01 -9.13
CA PHE A 111 -21.10 3.12 -9.59
C PHE A 111 -20.55 3.82 -10.83
N GLY A 112 -19.25 3.74 -11.09
CA GLY A 112 -18.63 4.23 -12.31
C GLY A 112 -19.05 3.41 -13.53
N ILE A 113 -19.20 2.08 -13.39
CA ILE A 113 -19.80 1.23 -14.42
C ILE A 113 -21.24 1.64 -14.70
N VAL A 114 -22.06 1.88 -13.65
CA VAL A 114 -23.43 2.39 -13.83
C VAL A 114 -23.45 3.74 -14.55
N GLY A 115 -22.54 4.65 -14.15
CA GLY A 115 -22.33 5.94 -14.81
C GLY A 115 -21.98 5.80 -16.29
N ALA A 116 -21.06 4.89 -16.62
CA ALA A 116 -20.63 4.60 -17.98
C ALA A 116 -21.77 4.01 -18.83
N ILE A 117 -22.48 3.00 -18.32
CA ILE A 117 -23.62 2.37 -19.01
C ILE A 117 -24.64 3.42 -19.40
N TYR A 118 -24.99 4.32 -18.48
CA TYR A 118 -25.91 5.42 -18.79
C TYR A 118 -25.34 6.38 -19.83
N ALA A 119 -24.06 6.78 -19.70
CA ALA A 119 -23.45 7.69 -20.67
C ALA A 119 -23.47 7.13 -22.11
N PHE A 120 -23.32 5.81 -22.25
CA PHE A 120 -23.48 5.14 -23.53
C PHE A 120 -24.94 5.08 -23.99
N ARG A 121 -25.90 4.78 -23.10
CA ARG A 121 -27.33 4.72 -23.43
C ARG A 121 -27.92 6.08 -23.83
N GLU A 122 -27.64 7.12 -23.07
CA GLU A 122 -28.21 8.47 -23.26
C GLU A 122 -27.42 9.36 -24.22
N ASN A 123 -26.40 8.82 -24.88
CA ASN A 123 -25.51 9.61 -25.75
C ASN A 123 -24.85 10.83 -25.07
N TYR A 124 -24.58 10.71 -23.76
CA TYR A 124 -23.92 11.76 -23.01
C TYR A 124 -22.41 11.77 -23.28
N ASN A 125 -22.00 12.66 -24.18
CA ASN A 125 -20.64 12.78 -24.69
C ASN A 125 -19.57 12.89 -23.59
N GLN A 126 -19.76 13.75 -22.59
CA GLN A 126 -18.77 13.90 -21.50
C GLN A 126 -18.57 12.58 -20.73
N GLY A 127 -19.65 11.86 -20.44
CA GLY A 127 -19.58 10.56 -19.75
C GLY A 127 -18.90 9.49 -20.60
N ARG A 128 -19.08 9.49 -21.93
CA ARG A 128 -18.37 8.58 -22.84
C ARG A 128 -16.87 8.85 -22.86
N VAL A 129 -16.47 10.12 -22.85
CA VAL A 129 -15.06 10.52 -22.77
C VAL A 129 -14.45 10.08 -21.44
N LEU A 130 -15.17 10.24 -20.32
CA LEU A 130 -14.69 9.77 -19.02
C LEU A 130 -14.57 8.24 -18.96
N ALA A 131 -15.53 7.51 -19.54
CA ALA A 131 -15.48 6.05 -19.61
C ALA A 131 -14.31 5.56 -20.47
N LEU A 132 -14.10 6.22 -21.61
CA LEU A 132 -12.93 6.00 -22.45
C LEU A 132 -11.64 6.34 -21.70
N ALA A 133 -11.62 7.42 -20.92
CA ALA A 133 -10.47 7.83 -20.12
C ALA A 133 -10.08 6.78 -19.08
N SER A 134 -11.04 6.30 -18.27
CA SER A 134 -10.80 5.22 -17.31
C SER A 134 -10.31 3.94 -17.99
N LEU A 135 -10.93 3.55 -19.11
CA LEU A 135 -10.57 2.33 -19.83
C LEU A 135 -9.17 2.42 -20.46
N VAL A 136 -8.87 3.51 -21.17
CA VAL A 136 -7.57 3.74 -21.80
C VAL A 136 -6.49 3.86 -20.75
N ALA A 137 -6.73 4.60 -19.66
CA ALA A 137 -5.81 4.67 -18.54
C ALA A 137 -5.49 3.27 -17.99
N PHE A 138 -6.52 2.45 -17.78
CA PHE A 138 -6.30 1.11 -17.24
C PHE A 138 -5.50 0.24 -18.21
N ILE A 139 -5.83 0.26 -19.51
CA ILE A 139 -5.08 -0.49 -20.54
C ILE A 139 -3.62 -0.03 -20.60
N VAL A 140 -3.36 1.28 -20.60
CA VAL A 140 -1.99 1.82 -20.60
C VAL A 140 -1.23 1.31 -19.38
N LEU A 141 -1.84 1.32 -18.20
CA LEU A 141 -1.22 0.78 -16.99
C LEU A 141 -0.99 -0.73 -17.07
N LEU A 142 -1.83 -1.52 -17.74
CA LEU A 142 -1.56 -2.96 -17.89
C LEU A 142 -0.32 -3.25 -18.74
N VAL A 143 -0.01 -2.37 -19.70
CA VAL A 143 1.10 -2.51 -20.66
C VAL A 143 2.38 -1.86 -20.14
N TYR A 144 2.29 -0.79 -19.36
CA TYR A 144 3.43 -0.04 -18.86
C TYR A 144 4.30 -0.91 -17.90
N PRO A 145 5.60 -1.13 -18.18
CA PRO A 145 6.43 -2.01 -17.37
C PRO A 145 6.68 -1.45 -15.97
N PHE A 146 7.08 -0.18 -15.87
CA PHE A 146 7.41 0.54 -14.64
C PHE A 146 6.17 1.12 -13.92
N LYS A 147 5.03 0.43 -14.05
CA LYS A 147 3.79 0.80 -13.36
C LYS A 147 3.92 0.60 -11.86
N GLN A 148 3.33 1.51 -11.10
CA GLN A 148 3.09 1.37 -9.67
C GLN A 148 1.58 1.38 -9.39
N VAL A 149 1.17 0.85 -8.24
CA VAL A 149 -0.25 0.84 -7.87
C VAL A 149 -0.80 2.26 -7.71
N THR A 150 0.06 3.21 -7.33
CA THR A 150 -0.24 4.65 -7.26
C THR A 150 -0.61 5.26 -8.61
N ASP A 151 -0.12 4.71 -9.73
CA ASP A 151 -0.46 5.18 -11.07
C ASP A 151 -1.94 4.94 -11.41
N LEU A 152 -2.65 4.09 -10.66
CA LEU A 152 -4.10 3.92 -10.77
C LEU A 152 -4.87 5.23 -10.57
N VAL A 153 -4.25 6.28 -10.02
CA VAL A 153 -4.85 7.62 -9.94
C VAL A 153 -5.43 8.08 -11.28
N TRP A 154 -4.78 7.74 -12.41
CA TRP A 154 -5.25 8.07 -13.75
C TRP A 154 -6.52 7.33 -14.17
N VAL A 155 -6.77 6.16 -13.61
CA VAL A 155 -7.99 5.35 -13.81
C VAL A 155 -9.09 5.83 -12.86
N VAL A 156 -8.72 6.00 -11.60
CA VAL A 156 -9.59 6.23 -10.46
C VAL A 156 -10.23 7.61 -10.53
N LEU A 157 -9.50 8.65 -10.94
CA LEU A 157 -10.05 10.01 -11.07
C LEU A 157 -11.26 10.09 -12.03
N PRO A 158 -11.17 9.70 -13.32
CA PRO A 158 -12.34 9.70 -14.20
C PRO A 158 -13.44 8.73 -13.73
N LEU A 159 -13.06 7.63 -13.08
CA LEU A 159 -13.99 6.65 -12.55
C LEU A 159 -14.83 7.20 -11.39
N TRP A 160 -14.25 8.01 -10.49
CA TRP A 160 -14.98 8.71 -9.45
C TRP A 160 -15.96 9.74 -10.01
N VAL A 161 -15.58 10.45 -11.08
CA VAL A 161 -16.50 11.39 -11.74
C VAL A 161 -17.69 10.63 -12.35
N LEU A 162 -17.44 9.49 -13.00
CA LEU A 162 -18.51 8.60 -13.48
C LEU A 162 -19.37 8.05 -12.36
N ALA A 163 -18.76 7.67 -11.24
CA ALA A 163 -19.46 7.16 -10.07
C ALA A 163 -20.36 8.23 -9.47
N ALA A 164 -19.88 9.48 -9.35
CA ALA A 164 -20.69 10.60 -8.92
C ALA A 164 -21.89 10.83 -9.85
N GLN A 165 -21.68 10.77 -11.18
CA GLN A 165 -22.78 10.84 -12.15
C GLN A 165 -23.75 9.66 -12.03
N GLY A 166 -23.25 8.45 -11.75
CA GLY A 166 -24.04 7.26 -11.51
C GLY A 166 -24.90 7.37 -10.25
N ILE A 167 -24.29 7.78 -9.14
CA ILE A 167 -24.91 7.96 -7.82
C ILE A 167 -25.96 9.07 -7.87
N ALA A 168 -25.67 10.20 -8.52
CA ALA A 168 -26.58 11.35 -8.59
C ALA A 168 -27.97 10.99 -9.14
N ARG A 169 -28.07 9.95 -9.98
CA ARG A 169 -29.36 9.47 -10.51
C ARG A 169 -30.23 8.77 -9.47
N PHE A 170 -29.61 8.14 -8.48
CA PHE A 170 -30.32 7.52 -7.37
C PHE A 170 -30.60 8.53 -6.25
N LEU A 171 -30.05 9.74 -6.32
CA LEU A 171 -30.30 10.82 -5.37
C LEU A 171 -31.40 11.79 -5.85
N ASP A 172 -32.07 11.49 -6.96
CA ASP A 172 -33.15 12.32 -7.47
C ASP A 172 -34.47 11.99 -6.75
N PHE A 173 -34.75 12.74 -5.69
CA PHE A 173 -35.97 12.61 -4.88
C PHE A 173 -37.20 13.30 -5.49
N SER A 174 -37.10 13.82 -6.72
CA SER A 174 -38.13 14.71 -7.29
C SER A 174 -39.28 14.00 -8.03
N GLY A 175 -39.23 12.67 -8.17
CA GLY A 175 -40.26 11.89 -8.87
C GLY A 175 -41.25 11.21 -7.93
N GLU A 176 -42.46 11.79 -7.83
CA GLU A 176 -43.68 11.31 -7.13
C GLU A 176 -43.46 10.91 -5.65
N GLN A 177 -44.54 10.93 -4.84
CA GLN A 177 -44.49 10.43 -3.46
C GLN A 177 -44.36 8.89 -3.44
N GLU A 178 -43.36 8.35 -4.15
CA GLU A 178 -42.98 6.94 -4.10
C GLU A 178 -42.67 6.57 -2.63
N ASP A 179 -42.97 5.33 -2.27
CA ASP A 179 -42.83 4.75 -0.94
C ASP A 179 -41.37 4.76 -0.43
N TRP A 180 -40.87 5.93 -0.07
CA TRP A 180 -39.52 6.16 0.47
C TRP A 180 -39.27 5.31 1.71
N LEU A 181 -40.34 4.97 2.44
CA LEU A 181 -40.33 4.02 3.55
C LEU A 181 -39.96 2.60 3.10
N ALA A 182 -40.50 2.13 1.97
CA ALA A 182 -40.16 0.82 1.42
C ALA A 182 -38.72 0.80 0.87
N ALA A 183 -38.31 1.85 0.16
CA ALA A 183 -36.92 1.99 -0.30
C ALA A 183 -35.94 2.05 0.89
N GLY A 184 -36.24 2.87 1.91
CA GLY A 184 -35.42 3.02 3.12
C GLY A 184 -35.38 1.74 3.96
N GLY A 185 -36.49 1.01 4.06
CA GLY A 185 -36.54 -0.31 4.70
C GLY A 185 -35.63 -1.32 3.99
N LEU A 186 -35.68 -1.37 2.66
CA LEU A 186 -34.80 -2.21 1.85
C LEU A 186 -33.33 -1.76 1.97
N THR A 187 -33.05 -0.46 2.00
CA THR A 187 -31.71 0.10 2.24
C THR A 187 -31.13 -0.39 3.56
N GLY A 188 -31.88 -0.28 4.65
CA GLY A 188 -31.46 -0.75 5.97
C GLY A 188 -31.22 -2.26 5.99
N LEU A 189 -32.11 -3.04 5.36
CA LEU A 189 -31.96 -4.48 5.23
C LEU A 189 -30.70 -4.86 4.45
N ILE A 190 -30.44 -4.21 3.31
CA ILE A 190 -29.26 -4.50 2.47
C ILE A 190 -27.98 -4.12 3.19
N PHE A 191 -27.94 -2.96 3.85
CA PHE A 191 -26.79 -2.57 4.67
C PHE A 191 -26.50 -3.60 5.76
N LEU A 192 -27.53 -4.05 6.48
CA LEU A 192 -27.41 -5.06 7.53
C LEU A 192 -26.93 -6.41 6.97
N LEU A 193 -27.53 -6.87 5.87
CA LEU A 193 -27.17 -8.14 5.25
C LEU A 193 -25.75 -8.12 4.70
N LEU A 194 -25.33 -7.05 4.02
CA LEU A 194 -23.96 -6.94 3.51
C LEU A 194 -22.94 -6.80 4.65
N SER A 195 -23.28 -6.10 5.73
CA SER A 195 -22.44 -6.05 6.93
C SER A 195 -22.31 -7.43 7.58
N PHE A 196 -23.39 -8.19 7.65
CA PHE A 196 -23.38 -9.56 8.16
C PHE A 196 -22.59 -10.52 7.24
N ALA A 197 -22.71 -10.37 5.92
CA ALA A 197 -21.88 -11.09 4.96
C ALA A 197 -20.39 -10.78 5.15
N TRP A 198 -20.04 -9.51 5.34
CA TRP A 198 -18.67 -9.09 5.63
C TRP A 198 -18.12 -9.73 6.92
N LEU A 199 -18.91 -9.75 8.00
CA LEU A 199 -18.52 -10.41 9.26
C LEU A 199 -18.37 -11.92 9.12
N THR A 200 -19.22 -12.55 8.30
CA THR A 200 -19.13 -13.99 7.99
C THR A 200 -17.85 -14.31 7.22
N LEU A 201 -17.50 -13.48 6.23
CA LEU A 201 -16.23 -13.56 5.51
C LEU A 201 -15.04 -13.29 6.43
N ALA A 202 -15.13 -12.33 7.35
CA ALA A 202 -14.10 -12.05 8.35
C ALA A 202 -13.81 -13.27 9.22
N GLY A 203 -14.85 -14.01 9.58
CA GLY A 203 -14.70 -15.31 10.20
C GLY A 203 -13.91 -16.28 9.31
N LEU A 204 -14.27 -16.40 8.03
CA LEU A 204 -13.65 -17.35 7.10
C LEU A 204 -12.13 -17.25 7.06
N GLY A 205 -11.59 -16.03 7.00
CA GLY A 205 -10.15 -15.81 6.99
C GLY A 205 -9.44 -16.48 8.17
N ARG A 206 -9.98 -16.31 9.40
CA ARG A 206 -9.42 -16.96 10.60
C ARG A 206 -9.53 -18.48 10.61
N THR A 207 -10.57 -19.04 9.99
CA THR A 207 -10.74 -20.50 9.91
C THR A 207 -9.89 -21.13 8.82
N LEU A 208 -9.60 -20.40 7.74
CA LEU A 208 -8.77 -20.86 6.64
C LEU A 208 -7.31 -21.07 7.09
N THR A 209 -6.79 -20.20 7.96
CA THR A 209 -5.45 -20.34 8.54
C THR A 209 -5.34 -21.48 9.56
N LEU A 210 -6.41 -21.81 10.29
CA LEU A 210 -6.37 -22.76 11.41
C LEU A 210 -6.88 -24.16 11.07
N ALA A 211 -7.87 -24.28 10.17
CA ALA A 211 -8.54 -25.55 9.84
C ALA A 211 -9.24 -25.51 8.46
N PRO A 212 -8.49 -25.54 7.34
CA PRO A 212 -8.98 -25.30 5.97
C PRO A 212 -10.04 -26.29 5.44
N GLU A 213 -10.28 -27.41 6.12
CA GLU A 213 -11.27 -28.44 5.71
C GLU A 213 -12.35 -28.72 6.76
N SER A 214 -12.52 -27.80 7.72
CA SER A 214 -13.56 -27.95 8.75
C SER A 214 -14.97 -27.79 8.16
N ALA A 215 -15.96 -28.45 8.77
CA ALA A 215 -17.37 -28.23 8.43
C ALA A 215 -17.78 -26.75 8.60
N GLU A 216 -17.12 -26.02 9.50
CA GLU A 216 -17.30 -24.58 9.70
C GLU A 216 -16.89 -23.74 8.50
N PHE A 217 -15.81 -24.12 7.80
CA PHE A 217 -15.36 -23.45 6.58
C PHE A 217 -16.45 -23.49 5.50
N TYR A 218 -16.95 -24.69 5.17
CA TYR A 218 -18.02 -24.85 4.20
C TYR A 218 -19.33 -24.17 4.65
N GLY A 219 -19.66 -24.28 5.94
CA GLY A 219 -20.84 -23.64 6.52
C GLY A 219 -20.86 -22.12 6.32
N ARG A 220 -19.71 -21.44 6.45
CA ARG A 220 -19.63 -19.98 6.26
C ARG A 220 -19.75 -19.53 4.80
N TRP A 221 -19.26 -20.33 3.85
CA TRP A 221 -19.52 -20.08 2.42
C TRP A 221 -21.00 -20.23 2.09
N VAL A 222 -21.65 -21.26 2.64
CA VAL A 222 -23.11 -21.46 2.49
C VAL A 222 -23.87 -20.28 3.08
N VAL A 223 -23.53 -19.82 4.29
CA VAL A 223 -24.17 -18.64 4.91
C VAL A 223 -23.98 -17.40 4.03
N THR A 224 -22.78 -17.15 3.53
CA THR A 224 -22.51 -16.02 2.64
C THR A 224 -23.37 -16.09 1.36
N GLY A 225 -23.46 -17.28 0.75
CA GLY A 225 -24.33 -17.53 -0.41
C GLY A 225 -25.81 -17.32 -0.11
N VAL A 226 -26.29 -17.76 1.05
CA VAL A 226 -27.67 -17.54 1.52
C VAL A 226 -27.95 -16.05 1.70
N VAL A 227 -27.01 -15.28 2.27
CA VAL A 227 -27.19 -13.83 2.43
C VAL A 227 -27.34 -13.13 1.08
N VAL A 228 -26.52 -13.49 0.09
CA VAL A 228 -26.65 -12.96 -1.28
C VAL A 228 -28.00 -13.32 -1.89
N LEU A 229 -28.45 -14.58 -1.72
CA LEU A 229 -29.76 -15.02 -2.19
C LEU A 229 -30.90 -14.23 -1.51
N VAL A 230 -30.78 -13.94 -0.22
CA VAL A 230 -31.76 -13.13 0.53
C VAL A 230 -31.78 -11.68 0.04
N VAL A 231 -30.62 -11.06 -0.25
CA VAL A 231 -30.56 -9.72 -0.87
C VAL A 231 -31.30 -9.70 -2.20
N ILE A 232 -31.06 -10.68 -3.07
CA ILE A 232 -31.73 -10.80 -4.37
C ILE A 232 -33.24 -10.98 -4.17
N THR A 233 -33.64 -11.92 -3.31
CA THR A 233 -35.05 -12.24 -3.05
C THR A 233 -35.78 -11.05 -2.45
N ALA A 234 -35.20 -10.38 -1.45
CA ALA A 234 -35.78 -9.18 -0.84
C ALA A 234 -35.97 -8.07 -1.88
N THR A 235 -34.98 -7.85 -2.76
CA THR A 235 -35.09 -6.85 -3.84
C THR A 235 -36.22 -7.20 -4.81
N VAL A 236 -36.35 -8.47 -5.21
CA VAL A 236 -37.44 -8.94 -6.09
C VAL A 236 -38.81 -8.81 -5.43
N LEU A 237 -38.93 -9.14 -4.14
CA LEU A 237 -40.18 -9.00 -3.38
C LEU A 237 -40.61 -7.54 -3.27
N ILE A 238 -39.69 -6.61 -3.01
CA ILE A 238 -39.99 -5.17 -3.00
C ILE A 238 -40.36 -4.69 -4.40
N ALA A 239 -39.67 -5.17 -5.45
CA ALA A 239 -39.97 -4.83 -6.83
C ALA A 239 -41.39 -5.26 -7.23
N TYR A 240 -41.83 -6.44 -6.76
CA TYR A 240 -43.17 -6.98 -7.00
C TYR A 240 -44.25 -6.29 -6.15
N GLY A 241 -43.95 -5.97 -4.89
CA GLY A 241 -44.92 -5.38 -3.96
C GLY A 241 -45.17 -3.89 -4.16
N TRP A 242 -44.17 -3.15 -4.65
CA TRP A 242 -44.24 -1.70 -4.82
C TRP A 242 -43.91 -1.29 -6.25
N SER A 243 -42.62 -1.22 -6.59
CA SER A 243 -42.17 -0.95 -7.95
C SER A 243 -40.71 -1.36 -8.11
N LEU A 244 -40.33 -1.70 -9.34
CA LEU A 244 -38.93 -1.96 -9.68
C LEU A 244 -38.03 -0.74 -9.38
N ARG A 245 -38.56 0.48 -9.56
CA ARG A 245 -37.81 1.70 -9.29
C ARG A 245 -37.50 1.85 -7.80
N THR A 246 -38.47 1.65 -6.93
CA THR A 246 -38.31 1.69 -5.46
C THR A 246 -37.30 0.63 -4.99
N ALA A 247 -37.37 -0.58 -5.53
CA ALA A 247 -36.42 -1.65 -5.21
C ALA A 247 -34.98 -1.31 -5.63
N LEU A 248 -34.79 -0.75 -6.83
CA LEU A 248 -33.48 -0.34 -7.32
C LEU A 248 -32.89 0.83 -6.51
N HIS A 249 -33.71 1.79 -6.05
CA HIS A 249 -33.25 2.84 -5.14
C HIS A 249 -32.82 2.27 -3.80
N GLY A 250 -33.63 1.37 -3.21
CA GLY A 250 -33.28 0.70 -1.95
C GLY A 250 -31.97 -0.09 -2.05
N LEU A 251 -31.77 -0.84 -3.13
CA LEU A 251 -30.53 -1.57 -3.45
C LEU A 251 -29.34 -0.64 -3.66
N ALA A 252 -29.53 0.43 -4.44
CA ALA A 252 -28.48 1.39 -4.71
C ALA A 252 -28.03 2.10 -3.42
N TRP A 253 -28.95 2.66 -2.64
CA TRP A 253 -28.63 3.34 -1.38
C TRP A 253 -27.97 2.40 -0.36
N GLY A 254 -28.50 1.18 -0.19
CA GLY A 254 -27.90 0.19 0.72
C GLY A 254 -26.48 -0.21 0.30
N SER A 255 -26.25 -0.33 -1.00
CA SER A 255 -24.92 -0.62 -1.56
C SER A 255 -23.98 0.58 -1.42
N ILE A 256 -24.45 1.82 -1.65
CA ILE A 256 -23.66 3.05 -1.48
C ILE A 256 -23.19 3.17 -0.04
N ILE A 257 -24.09 3.05 0.94
CA ILE A 257 -23.74 3.19 2.37
C ILE A 257 -22.73 2.11 2.79
N THR A 258 -22.96 0.86 2.38
CA THR A 258 -22.03 -0.24 2.66
C THR A 258 -20.65 0.02 2.05
N LEU A 259 -20.60 0.33 0.75
CA LEU A 259 -19.34 0.53 0.04
C LEU A 259 -18.62 1.80 0.48
N LEU A 260 -19.34 2.84 0.90
CA LEU A 260 -18.77 4.05 1.48
C LEU A 260 -18.14 3.76 2.85
N THR A 261 -18.82 2.98 3.68
CA THR A 261 -18.28 2.52 4.98
C THR A 261 -17.02 1.68 4.76
N TYR A 262 -17.05 0.78 3.77
CA TYR A 262 -15.89 -0.01 3.36
C TYR A 262 -14.75 0.86 2.85
N SER A 263 -15.00 1.84 1.98
CA SER A 263 -13.97 2.76 1.47
C SER A 263 -13.33 3.59 2.59
N LEU A 264 -14.12 4.02 3.58
CA LEU A 264 -13.60 4.74 4.75
C LEU A 264 -12.74 3.82 5.64
N ALA A 265 -13.16 2.57 5.85
CA ALA A 265 -12.37 1.58 6.56
C ALA A 265 -11.06 1.25 5.84
N ALA A 266 -11.10 1.10 4.51
CA ALA A 266 -9.92 0.89 3.68
C ALA A 266 -8.96 2.09 3.72
N LEU A 267 -9.49 3.32 3.66
CA LEU A 267 -8.70 4.54 3.82
C LEU A 267 -8.02 4.61 5.18
N TRP A 268 -8.73 4.27 6.26
CA TRP A 268 -8.17 4.23 7.61
C TRP A 268 -7.10 3.14 7.77
N GLY A 269 -7.27 2.01 7.08
CA GLY A 269 -6.30 0.91 7.08
C GLY A 269 -4.95 1.25 6.43
N THR A 270 -4.93 2.18 5.45
CA THR A 270 -3.70 2.55 4.73
C THR A 270 -2.87 3.63 5.42
N THR A 271 -3.39 4.31 6.44
CA THR A 271 -2.69 5.39 7.19
C THR A 271 -1.72 4.89 8.27
N GLN A 272 -1.03 3.76 8.04
CA GLN A 272 0.06 3.22 8.88
C GLN A 272 -0.29 2.67 10.28
N LEU A 273 -1.57 2.51 10.63
CA LEU A 273 -1.97 1.91 11.92
C LEU A 273 -2.06 0.37 11.89
N ARG A 274 -1.66 -0.26 10.78
CA ARG A 274 -1.77 -1.71 10.59
C ARG A 274 -0.39 -2.35 10.72
N ASP A 275 -0.26 -3.40 11.51
CA ASP A 275 1.03 -4.08 11.69
C ASP A 275 1.53 -4.74 10.39
N GLN A 276 0.62 -5.04 9.45
CA GLN A 276 0.89 -5.79 8.21
C GLN A 276 0.99 -4.88 6.97
N LEU A 277 1.64 -3.73 7.10
CA LEU A 277 1.82 -2.76 6.00
C LEU A 277 2.56 -3.33 4.80
N ALA A 278 3.46 -4.30 5.01
CA ALA A 278 4.21 -4.95 3.94
C ALA A 278 3.27 -5.56 2.87
N ASN A 279 2.09 -6.01 3.28
CA ASN A 279 1.11 -6.67 2.42
C ASN A 279 0.10 -5.70 1.78
N GLU A 280 0.19 -4.39 2.02
CA GLU A 280 -0.67 -3.41 1.35
C GLU A 280 -0.17 -3.10 -0.07
N LEU A 281 -1.04 -3.21 -1.08
CA LEU A 281 -0.66 -2.93 -2.47
C LEU A 281 -0.46 -1.43 -2.72
N TRP A 282 -1.11 -0.57 -1.93
CA TRP A 282 -1.03 0.87 -2.12
C TRP A 282 0.30 1.46 -1.63
N HIS A 283 0.99 0.79 -0.71
CA HIS A 283 2.31 1.21 -0.24
C HIS A 283 3.41 0.61 -1.11
N PRO A 284 4.44 1.39 -1.48
CA PRO A 284 5.61 0.83 -2.16
C PRO A 284 6.35 -0.10 -1.21
N SER A 285 6.55 -1.34 -1.62
CA SER A 285 7.42 -2.30 -0.93
C SER A 285 8.88 -2.00 -1.26
N PRO A 286 9.84 -2.24 -0.34
CA PRO A 286 9.67 -2.78 1.01
C PRO A 286 9.35 -1.73 2.08
N VAL A 287 8.69 -2.17 3.15
CA VAL A 287 8.39 -1.35 4.33
C VAL A 287 9.45 -1.55 5.42
N GLY A 288 9.61 -0.55 6.30
CA GLY A 288 10.49 -0.67 7.46
C GLY A 288 9.95 -1.68 8.47
N GLY A 289 10.83 -2.52 9.01
CA GLY A 289 10.49 -3.45 10.10
C GLY A 289 10.87 -2.89 11.47
N GLN A 290 11.72 -3.62 12.19
CA GLN A 290 12.12 -3.39 13.58
C GLN A 290 13.22 -2.32 13.74
N ALA A 291 13.19 -1.27 12.92
CA ALA A 291 14.21 -0.23 12.96
C ALA A 291 14.26 0.49 14.32
N ASP A 292 13.09 0.80 14.89
CA ASP A 292 12.99 1.45 16.20
C ASP A 292 13.54 0.56 17.32
N LEU A 293 13.31 -0.76 17.25
CA LEU A 293 13.84 -1.71 18.23
C LEU A 293 15.37 -1.84 18.14
N MET A 294 15.93 -1.83 16.92
CA MET A 294 17.38 -1.79 16.73
C MET A 294 17.98 -0.52 17.32
N MET A 295 17.36 0.63 17.06
CA MET A 295 17.82 1.92 17.60
C MET A 295 17.72 1.97 19.12
N GLN A 296 16.66 1.42 19.71
CA GLN A 296 16.51 1.29 21.16
C GLN A 296 17.61 0.39 21.76
N THR A 297 17.84 -0.78 21.17
CA THR A 297 18.88 -1.72 21.62
C THR A 297 20.27 -1.09 21.57
N LEU A 298 20.53 -0.31 20.51
CA LEU A 298 21.79 0.42 20.35
C LEU A 298 21.94 1.51 21.42
N GLY A 299 20.87 2.27 21.70
CA GLY A 299 20.84 3.26 22.77
C GLY A 299 21.11 2.66 24.13
N ASP A 300 20.46 1.54 24.46
CA ASP A 300 20.64 0.82 25.72
C ASP A 300 22.10 0.33 25.89
N LEU A 301 22.68 -0.26 24.84
CA LEU A 301 24.08 -0.70 24.83
C LEU A 301 25.06 0.47 24.96
N SER A 302 24.78 1.60 24.31
CA SER A 302 25.58 2.82 24.42
C SER A 302 25.53 3.39 25.83
N GLU A 303 24.35 3.44 26.44
CA GLU A 303 24.16 3.92 27.80
C GLU A 303 24.88 3.01 28.81
N TRP A 304 24.82 1.70 28.63
CA TRP A 304 25.54 0.76 29.50
C TRP A 304 27.07 0.90 29.38
N TYR A 305 27.58 1.12 28.16
CA TYR A 305 29.03 1.17 27.93
C TYR A 305 29.66 2.52 28.27
N GLN A 306 29.02 3.63 27.86
CA GLN A 306 29.58 4.99 27.98
C GLN A 306 28.75 5.92 28.88
N GLY A 307 27.61 5.49 29.40
CA GLY A 307 26.71 6.34 30.19
C GLY A 307 25.94 7.37 29.37
N GLN A 308 25.99 7.28 28.04
CA GLN A 308 25.28 8.16 27.11
C GLN A 308 24.70 7.35 25.96
N GLU A 309 23.47 7.69 25.55
CA GLU A 309 22.71 6.94 24.53
C GLU A 309 23.32 7.00 23.12
N THR A 310 24.17 7.98 22.81
CA THR A 310 24.62 8.26 21.43
C THR A 310 26.13 8.24 21.20
N SER A 311 26.94 7.85 22.18
CA SER A 311 28.40 8.01 22.09
C SER A 311 29.15 6.73 21.73
N VAL A 312 28.47 5.60 21.55
CA VAL A 312 29.13 4.32 21.20
C VAL A 312 29.67 4.32 19.76
N GLU A 313 30.92 3.86 19.60
CA GLU A 313 31.53 3.60 18.29
C GLU A 313 30.84 2.40 17.62
N ILE A 314 30.37 2.61 16.38
CA ILE A 314 29.69 1.58 15.60
C ILE A 314 30.42 1.43 14.28
N ALA A 315 30.81 0.22 13.94
CA ALA A 315 31.28 -0.11 12.61
C ALA A 315 30.14 -0.71 11.78
N TYR A 316 29.65 0.03 10.80
CA TYR A 316 28.67 -0.48 9.85
C TYR A 316 29.39 -0.98 8.60
N LEU A 317 29.23 -2.28 8.32
CA LEU A 317 29.92 -3.02 7.27
C LEU A 317 29.18 -3.06 5.92
N THR A 318 28.11 -2.28 5.75
CA THR A 318 27.31 -2.34 4.52
C THR A 318 26.84 -0.96 4.08
N GLU A 319 26.35 -0.85 2.84
CA GLU A 319 25.93 0.42 2.23
C GLU A 319 24.40 0.47 2.06
N SER A 320 23.66 0.54 3.18
CA SER A 320 22.22 0.81 3.15
C SER A 320 21.92 2.27 3.50
N PRO A 321 21.32 3.06 2.58
CA PRO A 321 20.95 4.44 2.85
C PRO A 321 19.97 4.59 4.03
N SER A 322 19.09 3.61 4.25
CA SER A 322 18.13 3.64 5.35
C SER A 322 18.79 3.44 6.71
N VAL A 323 19.79 2.55 6.80
CA VAL A 323 20.61 2.37 8.02
C VAL A 323 21.42 3.63 8.29
N ARG A 324 22.08 4.18 7.26
CA ARG A 324 22.81 5.45 7.38
C ARG A 324 21.92 6.59 7.89
N TRP A 325 20.69 6.66 7.41
CA TRP A 325 19.71 7.63 7.92
C TRP A 325 19.32 7.35 9.37
N ALA A 326 19.12 6.09 9.76
CA ALA A 326 18.82 5.73 11.15
C ALA A 326 19.96 6.13 12.10
N LEU A 327 21.21 5.91 11.68
CA LEU A 327 22.41 6.23 12.45
C LEU A 327 22.81 7.72 12.44
N ARG A 328 22.04 8.61 11.80
CA ARG A 328 22.42 10.03 11.58
C ARG A 328 22.72 10.84 12.85
N TYR A 329 22.21 10.40 14.00
CA TYR A 329 22.41 11.07 15.30
C TYR A 329 23.55 10.46 16.13
N LEU A 330 24.24 9.45 15.61
CA LEU A 330 25.36 8.78 16.26
C LEU A 330 26.67 9.33 15.68
N PRO A 331 27.32 10.31 16.33
CA PRO A 331 28.52 10.96 15.79
C PRO A 331 29.71 10.01 15.63
N GLU A 332 29.75 8.91 16.39
CA GLU A 332 30.83 7.92 16.34
C GLU A 332 30.55 6.74 15.39
N ALA A 333 29.45 6.78 14.63
CA ALA A 333 29.16 5.77 13.61
C ALA A 333 30.12 5.88 12.42
N ARG A 334 30.86 4.80 12.16
CA ARG A 334 31.80 4.65 11.05
C ARG A 334 31.21 3.73 9.99
N PHE A 335 31.31 4.17 8.74
CA PHE A 335 30.89 3.43 7.56
C PHE A 335 32.15 2.87 6.91
N ALA A 336 32.32 1.55 6.92
CA ALA A 336 33.49 0.87 6.38
C ALA A 336 33.06 -0.34 5.55
N GLU A 337 33.73 -0.59 4.43
CA GLU A 337 33.41 -1.77 3.59
C GLU A 337 33.95 -3.07 4.21
N THR A 338 35.02 -2.98 5.01
CA THR A 338 35.65 -4.10 5.71
C THR A 338 36.20 -3.64 7.06
N LEU A 339 36.27 -4.55 8.03
CA LEU A 339 36.98 -4.35 9.30
C LEU A 339 38.26 -5.17 9.30
N GLY A 340 39.35 -4.60 9.81
CA GLY A 340 40.56 -5.37 10.08
C GLY A 340 40.35 -6.34 11.26
N VAL A 341 41.03 -7.50 11.25
CA VAL A 341 40.95 -8.54 12.31
C VAL A 341 41.34 -8.05 13.72
N ASN A 342 42.08 -6.93 13.78
CA ASN A 342 42.53 -6.28 15.01
C ASN A 342 41.71 -5.02 15.35
N GLU A 343 40.77 -4.62 14.47
CA GLU A 343 39.84 -3.53 14.76
C GLU A 343 38.66 -4.12 15.53
N LEU A 344 38.57 -3.77 16.81
CA LEU A 344 37.60 -4.33 17.75
C LEU A 344 36.58 -3.27 18.19
N PRO A 345 35.76 -2.74 17.27
CA PRO A 345 34.71 -1.78 17.64
C PRO A 345 33.72 -2.45 18.62
N PRO A 346 33.14 -1.69 19.57
CA PRO A 346 32.21 -2.27 20.53
C PRO A 346 30.94 -2.82 19.85
N LEU A 347 30.46 -2.15 18.80
CA LEU A 347 29.30 -2.55 18.02
C LEU A 347 29.63 -2.70 16.53
N ILE A 348 29.11 -3.75 15.90
CA ILE A 348 29.22 -4.02 14.45
C ILE A 348 27.84 -4.27 13.89
N ILE A 349 27.53 -3.68 12.73
CA ILE A 349 26.26 -3.91 12.01
C ILE A 349 26.57 -4.61 10.68
N THR A 350 25.92 -5.74 10.42
CA THR A 350 26.05 -6.52 9.17
C THR A 350 24.69 -6.85 8.55
N GLU A 351 24.64 -7.05 7.24
CA GLU A 351 23.44 -7.57 6.55
C GLU A 351 23.41 -9.10 6.56
N GLY A 352 22.25 -9.66 6.90
CA GLY A 352 21.97 -11.10 6.87
C GLY A 352 22.79 -11.95 7.84
N PHE A 353 22.55 -13.26 7.81
CA PHE A 353 23.35 -14.28 8.50
C PHE A 353 24.64 -14.55 7.73
N THR A 354 25.56 -13.58 7.67
CA THR A 354 26.95 -13.92 7.38
C THR A 354 27.49 -14.73 8.55
N THR A 355 28.09 -15.89 8.26
CA THR A 355 28.65 -16.83 9.23
C THR A 355 29.75 -16.17 10.08
N GLY A 356 29.34 -15.53 11.18
CA GLY A 356 30.22 -14.94 12.18
C GLY A 356 30.97 -13.69 11.70
N VAL A 357 31.17 -12.74 12.60
CA VAL A 357 32.20 -11.71 12.39
C VAL A 357 33.54 -12.38 12.75
N GLU A 358 34.45 -12.55 11.80
CA GLU A 358 35.77 -13.14 12.01
C GLU A 358 36.70 -12.17 12.76
N GLN A 359 36.36 -11.89 14.02
CA GLN A 359 37.14 -11.02 14.89
C GLN A 359 37.85 -11.82 15.97
N THR A 360 38.96 -11.24 16.45
CA THR A 360 39.74 -11.83 17.55
C THR A 360 38.99 -11.83 18.88
N ALA A 361 37.99 -10.95 19.06
CA ALA A 361 37.10 -10.94 20.22
C ALA A 361 35.78 -11.68 19.94
N SER A 362 35.13 -12.18 21.00
CA SER A 362 33.80 -12.78 20.91
C SER A 362 32.72 -11.69 20.78
N TYR A 363 31.78 -11.88 19.85
CA TYR A 363 30.62 -11.00 19.66
C TYR A 363 29.32 -11.80 19.81
N ARG A 364 28.28 -11.12 20.31
CA ARG A 364 26.91 -11.63 20.40
C ARG A 364 26.02 -10.84 19.45
N GLY A 365 25.30 -11.53 18.58
CA GLY A 365 24.42 -10.93 17.57
C GLY A 365 22.95 -10.99 17.95
N GLN A 366 22.21 -9.93 17.66
CA GLN A 366 20.75 -9.92 17.61
C GLN A 366 20.31 -9.54 16.20
N SER A 367 19.40 -10.33 15.61
CA SER A 367 18.82 -10.02 14.30
C SER A 367 17.58 -9.13 14.44
N PHE A 368 17.42 -8.24 13.48
CA PHE A 368 16.28 -7.33 13.34
C PHE A 368 15.77 -7.40 11.91
N ALA A 369 14.45 -7.56 11.75
CA ALA A 369 13.82 -7.45 10.43
C ALA A 369 13.91 -5.99 9.96
N TRP A 370 14.77 -5.67 9.00
CA TRP A 370 15.02 -4.29 8.58
C TRP A 370 14.07 -3.84 7.46
N ARG A 371 13.96 -4.66 6.41
CA ARG A 371 13.07 -4.43 5.28
C ARG A 371 12.14 -5.62 5.15
N ILE A 372 10.84 -5.35 5.15
CA ILE A 372 9.82 -6.39 5.03
C ILE A 372 9.13 -6.21 3.68
N SER A 373 9.08 -7.29 2.90
CA SER A 373 8.40 -7.35 1.61
C SER A 373 7.40 -8.50 1.58
N PRO A 374 6.37 -8.42 0.73
CA PRO A 374 5.56 -9.57 0.34
C PRO A 374 6.41 -10.77 -0.09
N ASP A 375 6.11 -11.97 0.42
CA ASP A 375 6.67 -13.25 -0.05
C ASP A 375 5.63 -14.05 -0.84
N TRP A 376 4.89 -13.35 -1.68
CA TRP A 376 4.00 -13.95 -2.65
C TRP A 376 4.37 -13.39 -4.02
N GLY A 377 4.78 -14.30 -4.91
CA GLY A 377 5.55 -13.97 -6.10
C GLY A 377 4.83 -13.04 -7.08
N LEU A 378 5.62 -12.41 -7.96
CA LEU A 378 5.23 -11.36 -8.90
C LEU A 378 4.18 -11.73 -9.97
N THR A 379 3.54 -12.88 -9.90
CA THR A 379 2.52 -13.30 -10.88
C THR A 379 1.26 -13.87 -10.24
N GLN A 380 1.21 -13.93 -8.90
CA GLN A 380 0.18 -14.66 -8.18
C GLN A 380 -0.70 -13.73 -7.34
N LEU A 381 -1.94 -14.16 -7.11
CA LEU A 381 -2.77 -13.62 -6.05
C LEU A 381 -2.17 -14.01 -4.68
N PRO A 382 -2.42 -13.25 -3.61
CA PRO A 382 -2.12 -13.70 -2.27
C PRO A 382 -2.71 -15.11 -2.05
N PRO A 383 -1.92 -16.08 -1.52
CA PRO A 383 -2.35 -17.48 -1.41
C PRO A 383 -3.67 -17.66 -0.65
N ASP A 384 -3.87 -16.86 0.40
CA ASP A 384 -5.15 -16.71 1.10
C ASP A 384 -5.73 -15.31 0.84
N PHE A 385 -6.42 -15.17 -0.29
CA PHE A 385 -7.00 -13.89 -0.70
C PHE A 385 -8.02 -13.34 0.31
N ILE A 386 -8.76 -14.20 1.02
CA ILE A 386 -9.79 -13.76 1.96
C ILE A 386 -9.13 -13.20 3.23
N SER A 387 -8.16 -13.91 3.79
CA SER A 387 -7.38 -13.41 4.93
C SER A 387 -6.61 -12.15 4.59
N TRP A 388 -6.02 -12.10 3.38
CA TRP A 388 -5.36 -10.89 2.90
C TRP A 388 -6.34 -9.72 2.69
N LEU A 389 -7.54 -9.97 2.14
CA LEU A 389 -8.54 -8.92 1.90
C LEU A 389 -8.99 -8.27 3.22
N LEU A 390 -9.20 -9.09 4.25
CA LEU A 390 -9.80 -8.67 5.52
C LEU A 390 -8.76 -8.17 6.52
N PHE A 391 -7.64 -8.88 6.63
CA PHE A 391 -6.63 -8.66 7.66
C PHE A 391 -5.29 -8.16 7.13
N ARG A 392 -5.04 -8.26 5.81
CA ARG A 392 -3.72 -8.11 5.16
C ARG A 392 -2.72 -9.19 5.57
N ASP A 393 -3.26 -10.33 5.97
CA ASP A 393 -2.46 -11.49 6.34
C ASP A 393 -2.05 -12.25 5.07
N ALA A 394 -0.74 -12.28 4.81
CA ALA A 394 -0.11 -12.99 3.71
C ALA A 394 1.38 -13.19 4.06
N PRO A 395 2.05 -14.20 3.44
CA PRO A 395 3.46 -14.44 3.67
C PRO A 395 4.32 -13.21 3.37
N THR A 396 5.30 -12.94 4.23
CA THR A 396 6.26 -11.84 4.09
C THR A 396 7.68 -12.36 4.26
N GLN A 397 8.61 -11.78 3.51
CA GLN A 397 10.03 -11.99 3.64
C GLN A 397 10.63 -10.77 4.35
N ALA A 398 11.51 -11.03 5.31
CA ALA A 398 12.28 -9.99 5.98
C ALA A 398 13.75 -10.07 5.56
N GLU A 399 14.30 -8.97 5.08
CA GLU A 399 15.74 -8.77 5.01
C GLU A 399 16.22 -8.36 6.40
N GLU A 400 17.05 -9.21 7.01
CA GLU A 400 17.52 -9.02 8.37
C GLU A 400 18.84 -8.25 8.41
N ILE A 401 18.98 -7.40 9.43
CA ILE A 401 20.25 -6.81 9.84
C ILE A 401 20.62 -7.37 11.21
N ILE A 402 21.88 -7.69 11.39
CA ILE A 402 22.40 -8.18 12.66
C ILE A 402 23.22 -7.08 13.33
N LEU A 403 22.84 -6.76 14.57
CA LEU A 403 23.65 -5.95 15.47
C LEU A 403 24.49 -6.89 16.32
N TRP A 404 25.81 -6.82 16.15
CA TRP A 404 26.79 -7.54 16.94
C TRP A 404 27.35 -6.62 18.02
N ALA A 405 27.27 -7.07 19.26
CA ALA A 405 27.87 -6.42 20.41
C ALA A 405 29.01 -7.27 20.95
N ARG A 406 30.14 -6.64 21.27
CA ARG A 406 31.29 -7.33 21.84
C ARG A 406 30.93 -7.92 23.21
N ALA A 407 31.42 -9.13 23.50
CA ALA A 407 30.95 -9.92 24.64
C ALA A 407 31.22 -9.27 26.02
N ASP A 408 32.24 -8.41 26.11
CA ASP A 408 32.60 -7.65 27.31
C ASP A 408 31.59 -6.55 27.68
N LEU A 409 30.72 -6.16 26.74
CA LEU A 409 29.63 -5.20 27.00
C LEU A 409 28.51 -5.80 27.86
N PHE A 410 28.53 -7.11 28.11
CA PHE A 410 27.49 -7.79 28.89
C PHE A 410 27.95 -8.06 30.33
N PRO A 411 27.13 -7.74 31.36
CA PRO A 411 27.47 -7.93 32.77
C PRO A 411 27.84 -9.37 33.19
N ALA A 412 27.53 -10.37 32.36
CA ALA A 412 27.79 -11.78 32.63
C ALA A 412 29.15 -12.30 32.08
N ALA A 413 29.93 -11.47 31.39
CA ALA A 413 31.21 -11.89 30.80
C ALA A 413 32.24 -12.33 31.86
N ASP A 414 32.23 -11.68 33.03
CA ASP A 414 33.18 -11.95 34.12
C ASP A 414 32.86 -13.24 34.91
N GLN A 415 31.66 -13.81 34.79
CA GLN A 415 31.28 -15.02 35.55
C GLN A 415 31.69 -16.33 34.86
N LEU A 416 32.11 -16.29 33.59
CA LEU A 416 32.55 -17.49 32.86
C LEU A 416 34.06 -17.72 32.93
N ILE A 417 34.81 -16.82 33.57
CA ILE A 417 36.28 -16.90 33.72
C ILE A 417 36.67 -17.43 35.11
N SER A 418 35.76 -17.45 36.09
CA SER A 418 35.99 -18.15 37.36
C SER A 418 35.82 -19.66 37.17
N GLU A 419 36.90 -20.41 37.41
CA GLU A 419 37.04 -21.87 37.34
C GLU A 419 35.78 -22.67 37.72
N PRO A 420 35.52 -23.83 37.08
CA PRO A 420 34.58 -24.78 37.64
C PRO A 420 35.18 -25.30 38.96
N GLU A 421 34.58 -24.95 40.09
CA GLU A 421 34.85 -25.65 41.35
C GLU A 421 34.67 -27.15 41.11
N PRO A 422 35.63 -28.01 41.50
CA PRO A 422 35.46 -29.44 41.40
C PRO A 422 34.35 -29.86 42.36
N VAL A 423 33.22 -30.27 41.81
CA VAL A 423 32.13 -30.91 42.55
C VAL A 423 32.73 -32.10 43.31
N PRO A 424 32.62 -32.16 44.66
CA PRO A 424 33.05 -33.32 45.39
C PRO A 424 32.18 -34.51 44.97
N LEU A 425 32.82 -35.60 44.52
CA LEU A 425 32.19 -36.91 44.40
C LEU A 425 31.73 -37.34 45.80
N ILE A 426 30.44 -37.16 46.09
CA ILE A 426 29.78 -37.87 47.18
C ILE A 426 29.66 -39.32 46.70
N LEU A 427 30.53 -40.18 47.23
CA LEU A 427 30.33 -41.62 47.20
C LEU A 427 29.26 -41.93 48.24
N ASP A 428 28.07 -42.34 47.79
CA ASP A 428 27.07 -42.95 48.65
C ASP A 428 27.61 -44.32 49.13
N GLU A 429 28.24 -44.32 50.31
CA GLU A 429 28.35 -45.50 51.17
C GLU A 429 27.21 -45.45 52.21
N GLU A 430 26.58 -46.61 52.44
CA GLU A 430 25.40 -46.87 53.29
C GLU A 430 24.05 -46.53 52.61
N ASP A 431 23.29 -47.51 52.10
CA ASP A 431 22.57 -48.48 52.92
C ASP A 431 22.86 -49.95 52.57
N ALA A 432 23.64 -50.58 53.45
CA ALA A 432 23.52 -52.00 53.76
C ALA A 432 23.02 -52.09 55.21
N GLN A 433 22.03 -52.96 55.45
CA GLN A 433 21.34 -53.24 56.74
C GLN A 433 20.25 -52.19 57.06
N GLU A 434 18.96 -52.49 57.18
CA GLU A 434 18.21 -53.66 57.69
C GLU A 434 17.04 -54.10 56.81
#